data_AF-A0A920UXF8-F1
#
_entry.id   AF-A0A920UXF8-F1
#
_cell.length_a   1.000
_cell.length_b   1.000
_cell.length_c   1.000
_cell.angle_alpha   90.00
_cell.angle_beta   90.00
_cell.angle_gamma   90.00
#
_symmetry.space_group_name_H-M   'P 1'
#
loop_
_entity.id
_entity.type
_entity.pdbx_description
1 polymer ?
#
loop_
_entity_poly.entity_id
_entity_poly.type
_entity_poly.pdbx_seq_one_letter_code
_entity_poly.pdbx_strand_id
1 'polypeptide(L)' 'MRDKIKLVSSAGTGHYYTTNKNKRTTPDKIEMKKFDPVVRKHVIYKEAKIRKGRLLPLHVEFGYTSTRR' A
#
# COMPACT_ATOMS: atom_id res chain seq x y z
N MET A 1 13.60 1.35 -12.37
CA MET A 1 12.26 1.57 -11.77
C MET A 1 12.20 0.86 -10.43
N ARG A 2 11.90 1.56 -9.33
CA ARG A 2 11.74 0.97 -7.99
C ARG A 2 10.27 1.13 -7.60
N ASP A 3 9.65 0.05 -7.17
CA ASP A 3 8.26 0.04 -6.74
C ASP A 3 8.18 -0.07 -5.22
N LYS A 4 7.31 0.75 -4.63
CA LYS A 4 6.97 0.63 -3.21
C LYS A 4 6.08 -0.60 -3.01
N ILE A 5 6.52 -1.50 -2.15
CA ILE A 5 5.76 -2.68 -1.72
C ILE A 5 5.47 -2.58 -0.22
N LYS A 6 4.39 -3.22 0.21
CA LYS A 6 4.06 -3.39 1.63
C LYS A 6 4.30 -4.85 2.00
N LEU A 7 4.89 -5.08 3.16
CA LEU A 7 5.01 -6.41 3.76
C LEU A 7 4.02 -6.45 4.92
N VAL A 8 2.98 -7.28 4.79
CA VAL A 8 1.91 -7.40 5.78
C VAL A 8 2.14 -8.66 6.62
N SER A 9 2.04 -8.54 7.94
CA SER A 9 2.16 -9.69 8.84
C SER A 9 1.04 -10.70 8.57
N SER A 10 1.37 -11.99 8.44
CA SER A 10 0.35 -13.03 8.29
C SER A 10 -0.38 -13.34 9.61
N ALA A 11 0.03 -12.74 10.73
CA ALA A 11 -0.60 -12.88 12.04
C ALA A 11 -1.85 -12.00 12.23
N GLY A 12 -2.19 -11.12 11.28
CA GLY A 12 -3.39 -10.28 11.39
C GLY A 12 -3.27 -9.16 12.43
N THR A 13 -2.06 -8.84 12.88
CA THR A 13 -1.77 -7.77 13.86
C THR A 13 -1.87 -6.36 13.28
N GLY A 14 -2.05 -6.22 11.97
CA GLY A 14 -2.10 -4.92 11.29
C GLY A 14 -0.75 -4.24 11.11
N HIS A 15 0.35 -4.83 11.62
CA HIS A 15 1.69 -4.33 11.40
C HIS A 15 2.16 -4.58 9.96
N TYR A 16 2.68 -3.53 9.34
CA TYR A 16 3.27 -3.61 8.01
C TYR A 16 4.59 -2.85 7.95
N TYR A 17 5.50 -3.39 7.14
CA TYR A 17 6.71 -2.67 6.75
C TYR A 17 6.56 -2.15 5.32
N THR A 18 7.07 -0.95 5.06
CA THR A 18 7.18 -0.42 3.71
C THR A 18 8.61 -0.58 3.22
N THR A 19 8.79 -1.24 2.08
CA THR A 19 10.10 -1.41 1.46
C THR A 19 10.03 -1.03 -0.02
N ASN A 20 11.17 -0.65 -0.59
CA ASN A 20 11.31 -0.36 -2.01
C ASN A 20 11.93 -1.59 -2.69
N LYS A 21 11.20 -2.23 -3.61
CA LYS A 21 11.68 -3.39 -4.36
C LYS A 21 11.87 -3.06 -5.83
N ASN A 22 12.85 -3.69 -6.47
CA ASN A 22 13.05 -3.59 -7.91
C ASN A 22 12.42 -4.81 -8.60
N LYS A 23 11.23 -4.62 -9.21
CA LYS A 23 10.49 -5.70 -9.89
C LYS A 23 11.25 -6.29 -11.09
N ARG A 24 12.23 -5.58 -11.64
CA ARG A 24 13.03 -6.08 -12.78
C ARG A 24 14.00 -7.18 -12.38
N THR A 25 14.56 -7.10 -11.16
CA THR A 25 15.60 -8.04 -10.69
C THR A 25 15.02 -9.15 -9.83
N THR A 26 13.86 -8.92 -9.19
CA THR A 26 13.19 -9.92 -8.34
C THR A 26 11.69 -9.94 -8.67
N PRO A 27 11.27 -10.76 -9.65
CA PRO A 27 9.86 -10.89 -10.01
C PRO A 27 9.06 -11.70 -8.97
N ASP A 28 9.74 -12.56 -8.20
CA ASP A 28 9.10 -13.51 -7.28
C ASP A 28 8.52 -12.84 -6.03
N LYS A 29 7.46 -13.45 -5.49
CA LYS A 29 6.84 -13.00 -4.23
C LYS A 29 7.85 -13.17 -3.09
N ILE A 30 8.17 -12.09 -2.39
CA ILE A 30 9.05 -12.17 -1.23
C ILE A 30 8.22 -12.53 0.00
N GLU A 31 8.62 -13.61 0.65
CA GLU A 31 8.17 -13.96 2.00
C GLU A 31 9.36 -13.83 2.94
N MET A 32 9.22 -12.98 3.96
CA MET A 32 10.28 -12.76 4.95
C MET A 32 9.75 -13.04 6.33
N LYS A 33 10.49 -13.82 7.12
CA LYS A 33 10.23 -13.94 8.55
C LYS A 33 10.78 -12.70 9.24
N LYS A 34 9.90 -11.93 9.88
CA LYS A 34 10.28 -10.77 10.69
C LYS A 34 9.61 -10.87 12.05
N PHE A 35 10.21 -10.16 13.01
CA PHE A 35 9.66 -10.05 14.35
C PHE A 35 8.39 -9.21 14.32
N ASP A 36 7.32 -9.71 14.93
CA ASP A 36 6.11 -8.95 15.20
C ASP A 36 6.13 -8.49 16.66
N PRO A 37 6.14 -7.18 16.96
CA PRO A 37 6.20 -6.68 18.33
C PRO A 37 4.92 -6.97 19.13
N VAL A 38 3.79 -7.24 18.47
CA VAL A 38 2.50 -7.50 19.13
C VAL A 38 2.42 -8.93 19.63
N VAL A 39 2.78 -9.89 18.78
CA VAL A 39 2.77 -11.33 19.14
C VAL A 39 4.08 -11.75 19.81
N ARG A 40 5.11 -10.90 19.75
CA ARG A 40 6.49 -11.18 20.24
C ARG A 40 7.08 -12.45 19.64
N LYS A 41 6.71 -12.77 18.40
CA LYS A 41 7.17 -13.95 17.67
C LYS A 41 7.60 -13.56 16.26
N HIS A 42 8.45 -14.39 15.67
CA HIS A 42 8.79 -14.26 14.25
C HIS A 42 7.67 -14.84 13.42
N VAL A 43 7.03 -13.99 12.62
CA VAL A 43 5.93 -14.36 11.75
C VAL A 43 6.34 -14.16 10.31
N ILE A 44 5.73 -14.91 9.40
CA ILE A 44 5.89 -14.74 7.97
C ILE A 44 5.16 -13.46 7.55
N TYR A 45 5.88 -12.58 6.87
CA TYR A 45 5.34 -11.39 6.23
C TYR A 45 5.16 -11.67 4.74
N LYS A 46 3.97 -11.35 4.23
CA LYS A 46 3.59 -11.53 2.82
C LYS A 46 3.63 -10.19 2.08
N GLU A 47 4.10 -10.22 0.85
CA GLU A 47 4.12 -9.05 -0.03
C GLU A 47 2.70 -8.66 -0.47
N ALA A 48 2.30 -7.42 -0.20
CA ALA A 48 1.08 -6.80 -0.67
C ALA A 48 1.41 -5.63 -1.60
N LYS A 49 0.81 -5.64 -2.79
CA LYS A 49 0.98 -4.58 -3.78
C LYS A 49 0.15 -3.37 -3.38
N ILE A 50 0.77 -2.19 -3.40
CA ILE A 50 0.04 -0.93 -3.25
C ILE A 50 -0.73 -0.70 -4.54
N ARG A 51 -2.03 -1.00 -4.54
CA ARG A 51 -2.91 -0.63 -5.65
C ARG A 51 -3.17 0.87 -5.53
N LYS A 52 -2.45 1.69 -6.31
CA LYS A 52 -2.84 3.08 -6.54
C LYS A 52 -4.15 3.04 -7.32
N GLY A 53 -5.27 3.14 -6.60
CA GLY A 53 -6.57 3.38 -7.20
C GLY A 53 -6.50 4.66 -8.02
N ARG A 54 -6.94 4.56 -9.27
CA ARG A 54 -7.18 5.66 -10.19
C ARG A 54 -8.06 6.69 -9.48
N LEU A 55 -7.49 7.81 -9.05
CA LEU A 55 -8.26 8.97 -8.62
C LEU A 55 -9.02 9.47 -9.84
N LEU A 56 -10.32 9.21 -9.91
CA LEU A 56 -11.18 9.94 -10.82
C LEU A 56 -11.24 11.38 -10.31
N PRO A 57 -10.94 12.40 -11.12
CA PRO A 57 -11.18 13.77 -10.71
C PRO A 57 -12.70 13.99 -10.62
N LEU A 58 -13.22 14.12 -9.40
CA LEU A 58 -14.52 14.76 -9.18
C LEU A 58 -14.35 16.26 -9.51
N HIS A 59 -14.41 16.62 -10.80
CA HIS A 59 -14.72 17.99 -11.20
C HIS A 59 -16.23 18.14 -11.02
N VAL A 60 -16.65 18.58 -9.83
CA VAL A 60 -18.00 19.06 -9.61
C VAL A 60 -17.99 20.51 -10.08
N GLU A 61 -18.45 20.75 -11.29
CA GLU A 61 -18.82 22.07 -11.79
C GLU A 61 -19.98 22.58 -10.93
N PHE A 62 -19.65 23.21 -9.80
CA PHE A 62 -20.63 24.01 -9.07
C PHE A 62 -20.92 25.25 -9.92
N GLY A 63 -21.93 25.13 -10.77
CA GLY A 63 -22.53 26.23 -11.51
C GLY A 63 -23.02 27.29 -10.52
N TYR A 64 -22.28 28.38 -10.41
CA TYR A 64 -22.80 29.62 -9.85
C TYR A 64 -23.50 30.38 -10.98
N THR A 65 -24.76 30.03 -11.24
CA THR A 65 -25.70 31.03 -11.74
C THR A 65 -26.21 31.79 -10.53
N SER A 66 -25.66 32.98 -10.28
CA SER A 66 -26.29 33.92 -9.36
C SER A 66 -26.40 35.27 -10.04
N THR A 67 -27.56 35.45 -10.67
CA THR A 67 -28.15 36.75 -10.97
C THR A 67 -28.09 37.63 -9.72
N ARG A 68 -27.43 38.79 -9.80
CA ARG A 68 -27.84 39.96 -9.02
C ARG A 68 -27.30 41.26 -9.61
N ARG A 69 -28.29 42.07 -10.04
CA ARG A 69 -28.28 43.44 -10.55
C ARG A 69 -27.96 43.62 -12.02
#